data_AF-A0A969C7L0-F1
#
_entry.id   AF-A0A969C7L0-F1
#
_cell.length_a   1.000
_cell.length_b   1.000
_cell.length_c   1.000
_cell.angle_alpha   90.00
_cell.angle_beta   90.00
_cell.angle_gamma   90.00
#
_symmetry.space_group_name_H-M   'P 1'
#
loop_
_entity.id
_entity.type
_entity.pdbx_description
1 polymer ?
#
loop_
_entity_poly.entity_id
_entity_poly.type
_entity_poly.pdbx_seq_one_letter_code
_entity_poly.pdbx_strand_id
1 'polypeptide(L)'
;MLRCDGADHAVRWRSGERLNHLFEHTCDRLLAAGHSEHIAVSTATEDLTFSDLDRRANRLAHYFIANGLGPTRCVALLLDKSSDAYVALLAVAKTGATFVPLDASFPPDRVAYIAEDAGATHVLTVADYQSRFDAVERPRFVLETVVAEASSPLSTSA
;
A
#
# COMPACT_ATOMS: atom_id res chain seq x y z
N MET A 1 25.42 11.27 4.87
CA MET A 1 24.18 12.06 5.04
C MET A 1 23.74 12.51 3.65
N LEU A 2 22.60 12.04 3.14
CA LEU A 2 22.09 12.48 1.85
C LEU A 2 21.67 13.96 1.99
N ARG A 3 22.39 14.87 1.33
CA ARG A 3 22.00 16.28 1.20
C ARG A 3 21.39 16.48 -0.17
N CYS A 4 20.17 17.00 -0.20
CA CYS A 4 19.51 17.42 -1.44
C CYS A 4 19.87 18.90 -1.65
N ASP A 5 21.03 19.17 -2.27
CA ASP A 5 21.44 20.53 -2.59
C ASP A 5 20.50 21.08 -3.69
N GLY A 6 19.98 22.31 -3.50
CA GLY A 6 19.07 22.95 -4.46
C GLY A 6 17.57 22.66 -4.28
N ALA A 7 17.16 22.04 -3.17
CA ALA A 7 15.74 21.92 -2.85
C ALA A 7 15.13 23.30 -2.57
N ASP A 8 14.18 23.73 -3.41
CA ASP A 8 13.47 25.01 -3.25
C ASP A 8 12.37 24.97 -2.16
N HIS A 9 12.06 23.77 -1.66
CA HIS A 9 10.97 23.48 -0.72
C HIS A 9 9.62 24.07 -1.15
N ALA A 10 9.46 24.39 -2.45
CA ALA A 10 8.23 24.93 -2.96
C ALA A 10 7.13 23.88 -2.84
N VAL A 11 5.94 24.31 -2.42
CA VAL A 11 4.76 23.45 -2.40
C VAL A 11 4.41 23.09 -3.84
N ARG A 12 4.58 21.82 -4.19
CA ARG A 12 4.28 21.28 -5.53
C ARG A 12 2.94 20.56 -5.60
N TRP A 13 2.31 20.30 -4.45
CA TRP A 13 1.01 19.62 -4.37
C TRP A 13 -0.14 20.60 -4.56
N ARG A 14 -1.23 20.12 -5.18
CA ARG A 14 -2.48 20.87 -5.34
C ARG A 14 -3.53 20.42 -4.33
N SER A 15 -4.44 21.32 -3.95
CA SER A 15 -5.56 20.95 -3.09
C SER A 15 -6.38 19.82 -3.71
N GLY A 16 -6.67 18.77 -2.94
CA GLY A 16 -7.37 17.56 -3.41
C GLY A 16 -6.48 16.52 -4.11
N GLU A 17 -5.20 16.82 -4.36
CA GLU A 17 -4.25 15.85 -4.90
C GLU A 17 -3.86 14.82 -3.84
N ARG A 18 -3.73 13.56 -4.26
CA ARG A 18 -3.43 12.41 -3.40
C ARG A 18 -2.21 11.68 -3.96
N LEU A 19 -1.57 10.86 -3.13
CA LEU A 19 -0.40 10.06 -3.51
C LEU A 19 -0.65 9.23 -4.78
N ASN A 20 -1.82 8.60 -4.90
CA ASN A 20 -2.16 7.79 -6.06
C ASN A 20 -2.25 8.62 -7.35
N HIS A 21 -2.75 9.86 -7.30
CA HIS A 21 -2.80 10.75 -8.48
C HIS A 21 -1.39 11.12 -8.97
N LEU A 22 -0.47 11.40 -8.04
CA LEU A 22 0.93 11.68 -8.38
C LEU A 22 1.61 10.46 -9.02
N PHE A 23 1.28 9.26 -8.52
CA PHE A 23 1.80 8.01 -9.04
C PHE A 23 1.27 7.72 -10.46
N GLU A 24 -0.05 7.78 -10.65
CA GLU A 24 -0.72 7.59 -11.94
C GLU A 24 -0.21 8.59 -12.98
N HIS A 25 -0.09 9.87 -12.62
CA HIS A 25 0.48 10.88 -13.50
C HIS A 25 1.93 10.59 -13.90
N THR A 26 2.71 9.99 -12.99
CA THR A 26 4.09 9.56 -13.29
C THR A 26 4.10 8.38 -14.27
N CYS A 27 3.21 7.41 -14.10
CA CYS A 27 3.03 6.31 -15.05
C CYS A 27 2.68 6.83 -16.45
N ASP A 28 1.71 7.74 -16.56
CA ASP A 28 1.29 8.34 -17.83
C ASP A 28 2.45 9.05 -18.55
N ARG A 29 3.23 9.84 -17.78
CA ARG A 29 4.40 10.55 -18.31
C ARG A 29 5.48 9.60 -18.82
N LEU A 30 5.76 8.53 -18.08
CA LEU A 30 6.76 7.53 -18.47
C LEU A 30 6.31 6.78 -19.73
N LEU A 31 5.05 6.37 -19.79
CA LEU A 31 4.48 5.73 -20.97
C LEU A 31 4.53 6.64 -22.20
N ALA A 32 4.12 7.90 -22.07
CA ALA A 32 4.18 8.88 -23.15
C ALA A 32 5.61 9.17 -23.64
N ALA A 33 6.60 9.04 -22.75
CA ALA A 33 8.02 9.16 -23.09
C ALA A 33 8.62 7.85 -23.66
N GLY A 34 7.85 6.76 -23.73
CA GLY A 34 8.33 5.45 -24.17
C GLY A 34 9.19 4.70 -23.15
N HIS A 35 9.14 5.09 -21.87
CA HIS A 35 9.95 4.52 -20.77
C HIS A 35 9.12 3.57 -19.90
N SER A 36 8.44 2.61 -20.51
CA SER A 36 7.53 1.67 -19.82
C SER A 36 8.25 0.74 -18.84
N GLU A 37 9.53 0.51 -19.07
CA GLU A 37 10.45 -0.36 -18.33
C GLU A 37 11.10 0.33 -17.13
N HIS A 38 10.73 1.58 -16.83
CA HIS A 38 11.31 2.31 -15.70
C HIS A 38 10.94 1.62 -14.38
N ILE A 39 11.95 1.19 -13.64
CA ILE A 39 11.79 0.51 -12.35
C ILE A 39 11.27 1.48 -11.29
N ALA A 40 10.25 1.06 -10.54
CA ALA A 40 9.68 1.75 -9.39
C ALA A 40 10.16 1.13 -8.07
N VAL A 41 10.22 -0.21 -8.02
CA VAL A 41 10.65 -0.97 -6.85
C VAL A 41 11.65 -2.02 -7.29
N SER A 42 12.78 -2.09 -6.62
CA SER A 42 13.80 -3.12 -6.82
C SER A 42 14.07 -3.81 -5.50
N THR A 43 13.99 -5.14 -5.49
CA THR A 43 14.24 -5.99 -4.33
C THR A 43 15.26 -7.07 -4.69
N ALA A 44 15.68 -7.88 -3.71
CA ALA A 44 16.57 -9.00 -3.98
C ALA A 44 15.94 -10.09 -4.87
N THR A 45 14.60 -10.13 -4.98
CA THR A 45 13.85 -11.22 -5.63
C THR A 45 13.15 -10.80 -6.91
N GLU A 46 12.72 -9.55 -7.02
CA GLU A 46 12.09 -9.02 -8.23
C GLU A 46 12.24 -7.50 -8.36
N ASP A 47 12.13 -7.04 -9.60
CA ASP A 47 11.98 -5.63 -9.97
C ASP A 47 10.56 -5.41 -10.51
N LEU A 48 9.92 -4.34 -10.06
CA LEU A 48 8.63 -3.87 -10.57
C LEU A 48 8.82 -2.54 -11.30
N THR A 49 8.34 -2.49 -12.53
CA THR A 49 8.18 -1.22 -13.25
C THR A 49 7.07 -0.39 -12.63
N PHE A 50 7.04 0.91 -12.95
CA PHE A 50 5.89 1.77 -12.60
C PHE A 50 4.55 1.19 -13.10
N SER A 51 4.54 0.64 -14.33
CA SER A 51 3.34 0.01 -14.90
C SER A 51 2.92 -1.25 -14.15
N ASP A 52 3.87 -2.09 -13.77
CA ASP A 52 3.58 -3.34 -13.04
C ASP A 52 3.06 -3.05 -11.64
N LEU A 53 3.69 -2.11 -10.94
CA LEU A 53 3.26 -1.68 -9.62
C LEU A 53 1.84 -1.10 -9.66
N ASP A 54 1.55 -0.21 -10.60
CA ASP A 54 0.21 0.37 -10.76
C ASP A 54 -0.84 -0.72 -11.04
N ARG A 55 -0.55 -1.62 -11.97
CA ARG A 55 -1.48 -2.69 -12.38
C ARG A 55 -1.77 -3.65 -11.23
N ARG A 56 -0.74 -4.07 -10.47
CA ARG A 56 -0.91 -4.93 -9.28
C ARG A 56 -1.69 -4.19 -8.19
N ALA A 57 -1.35 -2.93 -7.93
CA ALA A 57 -2.03 -2.11 -6.93
C ALA A 57 -3.50 -1.84 -7.25
N ASN A 58 -3.85 -1.62 -8.53
CA ASN A 58 -5.24 -1.43 -8.96
C ASN A 58 -6.08 -2.68 -8.69
N ARG A 59 -5.57 -3.88 -9.01
CA ARG A 59 -6.28 -5.14 -8.72
C ARG A 59 -6.52 -5.32 -7.22
N LEU A 60 -5.48 -5.11 -6.42
CA LEU A 60 -5.58 -5.23 -4.97
C LEU A 60 -6.48 -4.15 -4.36
N ALA A 61 -6.47 -2.92 -4.89
CA ALA A 61 -7.38 -1.86 -4.46
C ALA A 61 -8.85 -2.23 -4.73
N HIS A 62 -9.16 -2.80 -5.90
CA HIS A 62 -10.51 -3.29 -6.19
C HIS A 62 -10.94 -4.40 -5.25
N TYR A 63 -10.04 -5.34 -4.94
CA TYR A 63 -10.29 -6.37 -3.94
C TYR A 63 -10.60 -5.76 -2.57
N PHE A 64 -9.81 -4.79 -2.10
CA PHE A 64 -10.06 -4.12 -0.82
C PHE A 64 -11.38 -3.35 -0.80
N ILE A 65 -11.73 -2.67 -1.90
CA ILE A 65 -13.02 -1.96 -2.03
C ILE A 65 -14.19 -2.95 -1.96
N ALA A 66 -14.10 -4.08 -2.65
CA ALA A 66 -15.12 -5.13 -2.58
C ALA A 66 -15.27 -5.72 -1.17
N ASN A 67 -14.21 -5.67 -0.36
CA ASN A 67 -14.19 -6.10 1.04
C ASN A 67 -14.40 -4.96 2.05
N GLY A 68 -14.92 -3.81 1.61
CA GLY A 68 -15.40 -2.73 2.51
C GLY A 68 -14.35 -1.67 2.90
N LEU A 69 -13.17 -1.70 2.30
CA LEU A 69 -12.17 -0.64 2.46
C LEU A 69 -12.48 0.57 1.56
N GLY A 70 -12.18 1.78 2.01
CA GLY A 70 -12.47 2.98 1.24
C GLY A 70 -12.20 4.28 2.01
N PRO A 71 -12.74 5.42 1.56
CA PRO A 71 -12.60 6.69 2.23
C PRO A 71 -13.00 6.62 3.71
N THR A 72 -12.37 7.44 4.55
CA THR A 72 -12.56 7.49 6.02
C THR A 72 -12.16 6.23 6.80
N ARG A 73 -11.64 5.20 6.12
CA ARG A 73 -11.03 4.04 6.77
C ARG A 73 -9.54 4.28 6.95
N CYS A 74 -9.03 3.84 8.10
CA CYS A 74 -7.60 3.81 8.41
C CYS A 74 -7.13 2.34 8.49
N VAL A 75 -5.99 2.02 7.87
CA VAL A 75 -5.39 0.69 7.87
C VAL A 75 -4.07 0.70 8.61
N ALA A 76 -3.94 -0.13 9.64
CA ALA A 76 -2.65 -0.43 10.25
C ALA A 76 -1.84 -1.37 9.35
N LEU A 77 -0.64 -0.94 8.94
CA LEU A 77 0.25 -1.70 8.07
C LEU A 77 1.45 -2.21 8.85
N LEU A 78 1.57 -3.52 9.01
CA LEU A 78 2.77 -4.16 9.55
C LEU A 78 3.27 -5.20 8.56
N LEU A 79 4.15 -4.76 7.67
CA LEU A 79 4.59 -5.54 6.51
C LEU A 79 6.10 -5.76 6.55
N ASP A 80 6.55 -6.76 5.82
CA ASP A 80 7.97 -6.97 5.54
C ASP A 80 8.47 -6.04 4.42
N LYS A 81 9.77 -6.06 4.16
CA LYS A 81 10.38 -5.30 3.06
C LYS A 81 10.32 -6.10 1.76
N SER A 82 9.12 -6.29 1.25
CA SER A 82 8.84 -6.95 -0.04
C SER A 82 8.35 -5.94 -1.09
N SER A 83 8.39 -6.34 -2.35
CA SER A 83 7.76 -5.61 -3.45
C SER A 83 6.23 -5.51 -3.26
N ASP A 84 5.61 -6.58 -2.76
CA ASP A 84 4.19 -6.64 -2.46
C ASP A 84 3.78 -5.68 -1.33
N ALA A 85 4.69 -5.34 -0.41
CA ALA A 85 4.41 -4.30 0.59
C ALA A 85 4.18 -2.92 -0.06
N TYR A 86 4.91 -2.60 -1.13
CA TYR A 86 4.69 -1.36 -1.90
C TYR A 86 3.42 -1.44 -2.75
N VAL A 87 3.09 -2.61 -3.31
CA VAL A 87 1.80 -2.87 -3.97
C VAL A 87 0.65 -2.60 -3.01
N ALA A 88 0.73 -3.15 -1.78
CA ALA A 88 -0.26 -2.97 -0.73
C ALA A 88 -0.44 -1.53 -0.30
N LEU A 89 0.66 -0.81 -0.05
CA LEU A 89 0.63 0.60 0.32
C LEU A 89 -0.08 1.45 -0.74
N LEU A 90 0.29 1.26 -2.02
CA LEU A 90 -0.32 1.98 -3.13
C LEU A 90 -1.79 1.56 -3.31
N ALA A 91 -2.12 0.28 -3.14
CA ALA A 91 -3.49 -0.21 -3.22
C ALA A 91 -4.39 0.43 -2.14
N VAL A 92 -3.94 0.50 -0.89
CA VAL A 92 -4.68 1.17 0.19
C VAL A 92 -4.88 2.65 -0.15
N ALA A 93 -3.83 3.35 -0.62
CA ALA A 93 -3.95 4.74 -1.05
C ALA A 93 -4.98 4.92 -2.19
N LYS A 94 -5.02 4.00 -3.16
CA LYS A 94 -5.97 4.00 -4.28
C LYS A 94 -7.42 3.74 -3.86
N THR A 95 -7.66 3.02 -2.77
CA THR A 95 -9.02 2.92 -2.20
C THR A 95 -9.52 4.25 -1.63
N GLY A 96 -8.63 5.22 -1.44
CA GLY A 96 -8.91 6.48 -0.77
C GLY A 96 -8.91 6.39 0.76
N ALA A 97 -8.59 5.22 1.32
CA ALA A 97 -8.29 5.01 2.73
C ALA A 97 -6.95 5.65 3.13
N THR A 98 -6.78 5.88 4.42
CA THR A 98 -5.50 6.24 5.03
C THR A 98 -4.82 5.00 5.58
N PHE A 99 -3.51 5.10 5.82
CA PHE A 99 -2.76 4.04 6.48
C PHE A 99 -1.81 4.58 7.54
N VAL A 100 -1.52 3.74 8.54
CA VAL A 100 -0.51 3.98 9.56
C VAL A 100 0.55 2.88 9.48
N PRO A 101 1.80 3.20 9.14
CA PRO A 101 2.87 2.21 9.12
C PRO A 101 3.30 1.85 10.54
N LEU A 102 3.50 0.56 10.79
CA LEU A 102 3.95 -0.02 12.04
C LEU A 102 5.26 -0.79 11.79
N ASP A 103 6.08 -0.90 12.83
CA ASP A 103 7.38 -1.56 12.76
C ASP A 103 7.37 -2.85 13.58
N ALA A 104 7.88 -3.95 13.01
CA ALA A 104 7.97 -5.26 13.69
C ALA A 104 8.95 -5.23 14.88
N SER A 105 9.86 -4.25 14.84
CA SER A 105 10.41 -3.46 15.94
C SER A 105 9.73 -3.52 17.30
N PHE A 106 8.45 -3.17 17.24
CA PHE A 106 7.71 -2.72 18.38
C PHE A 106 7.15 -3.90 19.15
N PRO A 107 7.12 -3.81 20.50
CA PRO A 107 6.42 -4.81 21.28
C PRO A 107 4.92 -4.80 20.92
N PRO A 108 4.22 -5.95 21.04
CA PRO A 108 2.80 -6.07 20.64
C PRO A 108 1.90 -4.98 21.24
N ASP A 109 2.08 -4.64 22.52
CA ASP A 109 1.28 -3.60 23.18
C ASP A 109 1.43 -2.22 22.51
N ARG A 110 2.62 -1.91 21.99
CA ARG A 110 2.88 -0.66 21.27
C ARG A 110 2.26 -0.67 19.87
N VAL A 111 2.25 -1.83 19.20
CA VAL A 111 1.55 -2.02 17.92
C VAL A 111 0.06 -1.79 18.11
N ALA A 112 -0.54 -2.40 19.14
CA ALA A 112 -1.94 -2.23 19.48
C ALA A 112 -2.27 -0.77 19.82
N TYR A 113 -1.47 -0.15 20.71
CA TYR A 113 -1.65 1.25 21.09
C TYR A 113 -1.68 2.20 19.88
N ILE A 114 -0.71 2.09 18.96
CA ILE A 114 -0.65 2.97 17.78
C ILE A 114 -1.84 2.70 16.84
N ALA A 115 -2.20 1.44 16.64
CA ALA A 115 -3.33 1.08 15.79
C ALA A 115 -4.65 1.64 16.34
N GLU A 116 -4.87 1.55 17.65
CA GLU A 116 -6.06 2.09 18.31
C GLU A 116 -6.11 3.62 18.28
N ASP A 117 -5.01 4.29 18.64
CA ASP A 117 -4.90 5.75 18.67
C ASP A 117 -5.10 6.35 17.26
N ALA A 118 -4.58 5.70 16.23
CA ALA A 118 -4.78 6.07 14.83
C ALA A 118 -6.21 5.79 14.31
N GLY A 119 -7.08 5.19 15.13
CA GLY A 119 -8.43 4.80 14.72
C GLY A 119 -8.42 3.75 13.61
N ALA A 120 -7.43 2.84 13.61
CA ALA A 120 -7.33 1.80 12.59
C ALA A 120 -8.60 0.95 12.58
N THR A 121 -9.26 0.95 11.42
CA THR A 121 -10.47 0.18 11.16
C THR A 121 -10.17 -1.21 10.63
N HIS A 122 -8.99 -1.39 10.03
CA HIS A 122 -8.50 -2.62 9.43
C HIS A 122 -7.01 -2.80 9.74
N VAL A 123 -6.54 -4.04 9.67
CA VAL A 123 -5.13 -4.41 9.73
C VAL A 123 -4.76 -5.08 8.42
N LEU A 124 -3.60 -4.72 7.86
CA LEU A 124 -2.96 -5.45 6.77
C LEU A 124 -1.54 -5.82 7.21
N THR A 125 -1.29 -7.12 7.23
CA THR A 125 -0.05 -7.71 7.76
C THR A 125 0.41 -8.87 6.90
N VAL A 126 1.64 -9.32 7.09
CA VAL A 126 2.13 -10.61 6.56
C VAL A 126 1.83 -11.75 7.53
N ALA A 127 1.87 -12.99 7.03
CA ALA A 127 1.54 -14.19 7.81
C ALA A 127 2.36 -14.30 9.11
N ASP A 128 3.65 -14.00 9.03
CA ASP A 128 4.60 -14.08 10.15
C ASP A 128 4.32 -13.08 11.28
N TYR A 129 3.59 -11.99 10.99
CA TYR A 129 3.31 -10.92 11.95
C TYR A 129 1.87 -10.92 12.47
N GLN A 130 1.04 -11.89 12.08
CA GLN A 130 -0.37 -11.94 12.48
C GLN A 130 -0.59 -11.88 14.00
N SER A 131 0.22 -12.62 14.77
CA SER A 131 0.09 -12.67 16.23
C SER A 131 0.34 -11.32 16.91
N ARG A 132 0.97 -10.35 16.21
CA ARG A 132 1.18 -8.99 16.74
C ARG A 132 -0.12 -8.21 16.92
N PHE A 133 -1.20 -8.66 16.30
CA PHE A 133 -2.51 -8.02 16.38
C PHE A 133 -3.53 -8.85 17.16
N ASP A 134 -3.12 -9.83 17.96
CA ASP A 134 -4.05 -10.66 18.73
C ASP A 134 -4.83 -9.84 19.79
N ALA A 135 -4.25 -8.74 20.26
CA ALA A 135 -4.92 -7.78 21.13
C ALA A 135 -5.83 -6.79 20.38
N VAL A 136 -5.85 -6.81 19.04
CA VAL A 136 -6.57 -5.84 18.20
C VAL A 136 -7.68 -6.54 17.42
N GLU A 137 -8.92 -6.38 17.88
CA GLU A 137 -10.12 -6.95 17.23
C GLU A 137 -10.56 -6.10 16.03
N ARG A 138 -9.82 -6.19 14.92
CA ARG A 138 -10.14 -5.54 13.64
C ARG A 138 -10.11 -6.54 12.49
N PRO A 139 -10.92 -6.33 11.43
CA PRO A 139 -10.77 -7.08 10.19
C PRO A 139 -9.32 -7.08 9.72
N ARG A 140 -8.79 -8.27 9.45
CA ARG A 140 -7.38 -8.50 9.16
C ARG A 140 -7.23 -9.07 7.77
N PHE A 141 -6.43 -8.40 6.95
CA PHE A 141 -5.94 -8.89 5.68
C PHE A 141 -4.52 -9.45 5.86
N VAL A 142 -4.28 -10.62 5.28
CA VAL A 142 -2.95 -11.24 5.19
C VAL A 142 -2.44 -11.04 3.77
N LEU A 143 -1.30 -10.36 3.62
CA LEU A 143 -0.82 -9.83 2.35
C LEU A 143 -0.70 -10.92 1.27
N GLU A 144 -0.07 -12.03 1.62
CA GLU A 144 0.18 -13.17 0.73
C GLU A 144 -1.15 -13.76 0.20
N THR A 145 -2.16 -13.84 1.07
CA THR A 145 -3.50 -14.32 0.72
C THR A 145 -4.21 -13.33 -0.20
N VAL A 146 -4.27 -12.05 0.17
CA VAL A 146 -5.03 -11.06 -0.63
C VAL A 146 -4.38 -10.78 -1.97
N VAL A 147 -3.05 -10.87 -2.09
CA VAL A 147 -2.35 -10.75 -3.38
C VAL A 147 -2.65 -11.93 -4.29
N ALA A 148 -2.69 -13.15 -3.75
CA ALA A 148 -3.07 -14.35 -4.51
C ALA A 148 -4.53 -14.29 -4.98
N GLU A 149 -5.44 -13.87 -4.11
CA GLU A 149 -6.87 -13.71 -4.43
C GLU A 149 -7.13 -12.60 -5.45
N ALA A 150 -6.50 -11.44 -5.29
CA ALA A 150 -6.61 -10.33 -6.23
C ALA A 150 -5.97 -10.62 -7.60
N SER A 151 -5.09 -11.61 -7.67
CA SER A 151 -4.47 -12.08 -8.92
C SER A 151 -5.23 -13.22 -9.58
N SER A 152 -6.18 -13.85 -8.88
CA SER A 152 -7.04 -14.89 -9.43
C SER A 152 -8.05 -14.27 -10.42
N PRO A 153 -8.30 -14.88 -11.59
CA PRO A 153 -9.33 -14.40 -12.49
C PRO A 153 -10.67 -14.38 -11.76
N LEU A 154 -11.39 -13.26 -11.83
CA LEU A 154 -12.74 -13.13 -11.26
C LEU A 154 -13.62 -14.25 -11.83
N SER A 155 -13.86 -15.31 -11.05
CA SER A 155 -14.92 -16.27 -11.33
C SER A 155 -16.22 -15.50 -11.25
N THR A 156 -16.70 -15.09 -12.42
CA THR A 156 -18.01 -14.45 -12.56
C THR A 156 -19.05 -15.54 -12.30
N SER A 157 -19.52 -15.66 -11.06
CA SER A 157 -20.75 -16.40 -10.79
C SER A 157 -21.92 -15.54 -11.27
N ALA A 158 -22.57 -16.04 -12.32
CA ALA A 158 -23.84 -15.55 -12.85
C ALA A 158 -25.02 -16.14 -12.06
#